data_AF-A0A2G3PXR9-F1
#
_entry.id   AF-A0A2G3PXR9-F1
#
_cell.length_a   1.000
_cell.length_b   1.000
_cell.length_c   1.000
_cell.angle_alpha   90.00
_cell.angle_beta   90.00
_cell.angle_gamma   90.00
#
_symmetry.space_group_name_H-M   'P 1'
#
loop_
_entity.id
_entity.type
_entity.pdbx_description
1 polymer ?
#
loop_
_entity_poly.entity_id
_entity_poly.type
_entity_poly.pdbx_seq_one_letter_code
_entity_poly.pdbx_strand_id
1 'polypeptide(L)'
;MCICTFKYKEIKMAREIKVKRVCEEPPNRVFKPEKPCSKYTTLNIEQFEAMRLCDLEGLDQDEAAKRMNISRGTLQRVLYAARKQVAEALVSGNGITIDGGNYEIARECCKAKKQCKACRFLNNTKGDDKNE
;
A
#
# COMPACT_ATOMS: atom_id res chain seq x y z
N MET A 1 -2.93 55.85 -14.78
CA MET A 1 -2.80 54.45 -15.22
C MET A 1 -2.00 53.72 -14.15
N CYS A 2 -2.70 53.14 -13.16
CA CYS A 2 -2.06 52.65 -11.93
C CYS A 2 -1.52 51.23 -12.16
N ILE A 3 -0.21 51.07 -12.01
CA ILE A 3 0.52 49.81 -12.12
C ILE A 3 0.43 49.14 -10.75
N CYS A 4 -0.29 48.02 -10.66
CA CYS A 4 -0.25 47.15 -9.49
C CYS A 4 -0.12 45.70 -9.93
N THR A 5 1.08 45.31 -10.35
CA THR A 5 1.46 43.91 -10.47
C THR A 5 1.81 43.38 -9.08
N PHE A 6 0.81 42.86 -8.36
CA PHE A 6 1.04 42.07 -7.16
C PHE A 6 1.72 40.75 -7.56
N LYS A 7 3.05 40.71 -7.44
CA LYS A 7 3.82 39.47 -7.54
C LYS A 7 3.62 38.69 -6.24
N TYR A 8 2.66 37.78 -6.21
CA TYR A 8 2.62 36.75 -5.18
C TYR A 8 3.77 35.78 -5.42
N LYS A 9 4.72 35.79 -4.48
CA LYS A 9 5.87 34.89 -4.42
C LYS A 9 5.34 33.51 -4.03
N GLU A 10 5.23 32.59 -4.98
CA GLU A 10 4.88 31.19 -4.71
C GLU A 10 5.96 30.53 -3.85
N ILE A 11 5.71 30.42 -2.54
CA ILE A 11 6.50 29.55 -1.68
C ILE A 11 6.08 28.12 -2.02
N LYS A 12 6.86 27.43 -2.87
CA LYS A 12 6.73 25.99 -3.08
C LYS A 12 7.00 25.27 -1.76
N MET A 13 5.94 25.04 -0.98
CA MET A 13 6.01 24.13 0.15
C MET A 13 6.20 22.72 -0.41
N ALA A 14 7.37 22.12 -0.16
CA ALA A 14 7.56 20.70 -0.44
C ALA A 14 6.49 19.93 0.32
N ARG A 15 5.61 19.25 -0.41
CA ARG A 15 4.52 18.48 0.19
C ARG A 15 5.13 17.43 1.10
N GLU A 16 4.82 17.48 2.39
CA GLU A 16 5.25 16.47 3.35
C GLU A 16 4.92 15.07 2.83
N ILE A 17 5.93 14.21 2.78
CA ILE A 17 5.77 12.84 2.31
C ILE A 17 5.13 12.05 3.44
N LYS A 18 3.81 11.88 3.38
CA LYS A 18 3.10 11.01 4.31
C LYS A 18 3.55 9.56 4.16
N VAL A 19 3.95 8.96 5.27
CA VAL A 19 4.24 7.53 5.43
C VAL A 19 2.93 6.75 5.30
N LYS A 20 2.93 5.64 4.56
CA LYS A 20 1.72 4.82 4.35
C LYS A 20 1.65 3.77 5.44
N ARG A 21 0.50 3.65 6.08
CA ARG A 21 0.26 2.57 7.04
C ARG A 21 0.08 1.25 6.31
N VAL A 22 0.77 0.21 6.76
CA VAL A 22 0.67 -1.17 6.25
C VAL A 22 0.31 -2.11 7.40
N CYS A 23 -0.65 -3.01 7.21
CA CYS A 23 -1.13 -3.84 8.31
C CYS A 23 -0.08 -4.84 8.80
N GLU A 24 0.67 -5.45 7.88
CA GLU A 24 1.66 -6.49 8.18
C GLU A 24 2.70 -6.61 7.06
N GLU A 25 3.87 -7.13 7.39
CA GLU A 25 4.90 -7.45 6.39
C GLU A 25 4.45 -8.58 5.46
N PRO A 26 4.81 -8.55 4.16
CA PRO A 26 4.55 -9.67 3.26
C PRO A 26 5.24 -10.94 3.78
N PRO A 27 4.54 -12.09 3.84
CA PRO A 27 5.15 -13.34 4.30
C PRO A 27 6.23 -13.86 3.35
N ASN A 28 6.14 -13.50 2.05
CA ASN A 28 7.14 -13.80 1.04
C ASN A 28 7.51 -12.51 0.30
N ARG A 29 8.81 -12.27 0.12
CA ARG A 29 9.32 -11.09 -0.59
C ARG A 29 9.70 -11.34 -2.04
N VAL A 30 9.69 -12.59 -2.52
CA VAL A 30 10.13 -12.93 -3.87
C VAL A 30 9.19 -13.96 -4.48
N PHE A 31 8.70 -13.67 -5.68
CA PHE A 31 7.95 -14.58 -6.54
C PHE A 31 8.70 -14.75 -7.85
N LYS A 32 8.86 -15.99 -8.31
CA LYS A 32 9.64 -16.32 -9.51
C LYS A 32 8.78 -17.08 -10.54
N PRO A 33 8.95 -16.82 -11.84
CA PRO A 33 8.34 -17.62 -12.89
C PRO A 33 8.90 -19.05 -12.92
N GLU A 34 8.20 -19.94 -13.61
CA GLU A 34 8.62 -21.34 -13.79
C GLU A 34 9.97 -21.43 -14.53
N LYS A 35 10.15 -20.65 -15.60
CA LYS A 35 11.41 -20.57 -16.35
C LYS A 35 12.39 -19.63 -15.64
N PRO A 36 13.71 -19.89 -15.67
CA PRO A 36 14.69 -18.98 -15.12
C PRO A 36 14.57 -17.56 -15.71
N CYS A 37 14.55 -16.54 -14.86
CA CYS A 37 14.53 -15.14 -15.26
C CYS A 37 15.67 -14.37 -14.60
N SER A 38 16.25 -13.42 -15.32
CA SER A 38 17.28 -12.49 -14.79
C SER A 38 16.69 -11.15 -14.35
N LYS A 39 15.48 -10.81 -14.81
CA LYS A 39 14.82 -9.54 -14.52
C LYS A 39 13.78 -9.71 -13.43
N TYR A 40 13.73 -8.71 -12.54
CA TYR A 40 12.74 -8.61 -11.47
C TYR A 40 12.10 -7.23 -11.50
N THR A 41 10.78 -7.21 -11.33
CA THR A 41 10.03 -5.98 -11.11
C THR A 41 9.81 -5.80 -9.61
N THR A 42 10.22 -4.67 -9.05
CA THR A 42 10.01 -4.36 -7.64
C THR A 42 8.62 -3.76 -7.41
N LEU A 43 7.87 -4.40 -6.54
CA LEU A 43 6.61 -3.92 -5.96
C LEU A 43 6.89 -3.38 -4.55
N ASN A 44 6.60 -2.10 -4.32
CA ASN A 44 6.77 -1.51 -2.99
C ASN A 44 5.81 -2.14 -1.97
N ILE A 45 6.16 -2.08 -0.69
CA ILE A 45 5.33 -2.63 0.39
C ILE A 45 3.95 -1.94 0.45
N GLU A 46 3.90 -0.63 0.22
CA GLU A 46 2.65 0.13 0.13
C GLU A 46 1.76 -0.31 -1.05
N GLN A 47 2.36 -0.74 -2.15
CA GLN A 47 1.64 -1.22 -3.34
C GLN A 47 1.06 -2.61 -3.11
N PHE A 48 1.84 -3.49 -2.48
CA PHE A 48 1.37 -4.80 -2.03
C PHE A 48 0.17 -4.68 -1.09
N GLU A 49 0.25 -3.82 -0.07
CA GLU A 49 -0.85 -3.61 0.88
C GLU A 49 -2.11 -3.06 0.19
N ALA A 50 -1.94 -2.11 -0.73
CA ALA A 50 -3.08 -1.55 -1.47
C ALA A 50 -3.79 -2.64 -2.28
N MET A 51 -3.05 -3.49 -3.01
CA MET A 51 -3.61 -4.64 -3.73
C MET A 51 -4.29 -5.63 -2.77
N ARG A 52 -3.67 -5.93 -1.62
CA ARG A 52 -4.27 -6.81 -0.61
C ARG A 52 -5.63 -6.29 -0.15
N LEU A 53 -5.73 -5.01 0.20
CA LEU A 53 -6.97 -4.41 0.71
C LEU A 53 -8.06 -4.32 -0.38
N CYS A 54 -7.72 -3.83 -1.56
CA CYS A 54 -8.71 -3.59 -2.61
C CYS A 54 -9.00 -4.83 -3.45
N ASP A 55 -7.97 -5.48 -3.98
CA ASP A 55 -8.11 -6.51 -5.00
C ASP A 55 -8.35 -7.90 -4.39
N LEU A 56 -7.77 -8.17 -3.21
CA LEU A 56 -7.96 -9.45 -2.51
C LEU A 56 -9.08 -9.40 -1.46
N GLU A 57 -9.10 -8.39 -0.59
CA GLU A 57 -10.13 -8.27 0.44
C GLU A 57 -11.46 -7.68 -0.07
N GLY A 58 -11.44 -6.99 -1.22
CA GLY A 58 -12.64 -6.41 -1.85
C GLY A 58 -13.11 -5.12 -1.17
N LEU A 59 -12.23 -4.40 -0.49
CA LEU A 59 -12.56 -3.12 0.14
C LEU A 59 -12.68 -2.02 -0.92
N ASP A 60 -13.62 -1.11 -0.71
CA ASP A 60 -13.68 0.09 -1.54
C ASP A 60 -12.46 0.99 -1.30
N GLN A 61 -12.17 1.85 -2.28
CA GLN A 61 -10.99 2.72 -2.25
C GLN A 61 -11.01 3.71 -1.08
N ASP A 62 -12.18 4.15 -0.64
CA ASP A 62 -12.28 5.12 0.44
C ASP A 62 -11.91 4.48 1.78
N GLU A 63 -12.39 3.26 2.02
CA GLU A 63 -12.07 2.53 3.24
C GLU A 63 -10.62 2.02 3.24
N ALA A 64 -10.11 1.53 2.11
CA ALA A 64 -8.70 1.16 1.98
C ALA A 64 -7.76 2.37 2.20
N ALA A 65 -8.11 3.55 1.67
CA ALA A 65 -7.31 4.76 1.82
C ALA A 65 -7.22 5.20 3.29
N LYS A 66 -8.33 5.12 4.03
CA LYS A 66 -8.36 5.36 5.48
C LYS A 66 -7.45 4.39 6.24
N ARG A 67 -7.48 3.09 5.92
CA ARG A 67 -6.63 2.08 6.57
C ARG A 67 -5.13 2.29 6.32
N MET A 68 -4.79 2.82 5.16
CA MET A 68 -3.42 3.15 4.77
C MET A 68 -2.98 4.56 5.19
N ASN A 69 -3.84 5.32 5.88
CA ASN A 69 -3.61 6.71 6.29
C ASN A 69 -3.21 7.66 5.14
N ILE A 70 -3.87 7.50 3.98
CA ILE A 70 -3.62 8.30 2.79
C ILE A 70 -4.92 8.82 2.18
N SER A 71 -4.82 9.79 1.27
CA SER A 71 -5.98 10.24 0.49
C SER A 71 -6.39 9.16 -0.52
N ARG A 72 -7.69 9.13 -0.85
CA ARG A 72 -8.26 8.27 -1.92
C ARG A 72 -7.49 8.37 -3.24
N GLY A 73 -7.16 9.59 -3.68
CA GLY A 73 -6.37 9.80 -4.90
C GLY A 73 -4.92 9.31 -4.81
N THR A 74 -4.33 9.26 -3.61
CA THR A 74 -3.02 8.64 -3.41
C THR A 74 -3.13 7.12 -3.48
N LEU A 75 -4.14 6.53 -2.84
CA LEU A 75 -4.41 5.10 -2.95
C LEU A 75 -4.62 4.69 -4.41
N GLN A 76 -5.42 5.43 -5.18
CA GLN A 76 -5.67 5.16 -6.59
C GLN A 76 -4.37 5.11 -7.41
N ARG A 77 -3.44 6.06 -7.18
CA ARG A 77 -2.13 6.07 -7.85
C ARG A 77 -1.27 4.87 -7.45
N VAL A 78 -1.25 4.54 -6.16
CA VAL A 78 -0.53 3.37 -5.64
C VAL A 78 -1.06 2.08 -6.28
N LEU A 79 -2.38 1.88 -6.29
CA LEU A 79 -3.03 0.73 -6.93
C LEU A 79 -2.74 0.63 -8.43
N TYR A 80 -2.84 1.75 -9.15
CA TYR A 80 -2.56 1.76 -10.58
C TYR A 80 -1.12 1.34 -10.89
N ALA A 81 -0.15 1.88 -10.15
CA ALA A 81 1.25 1.52 -10.29
C ALA A 81 1.48 0.05 -9.95
N ALA A 82 0.89 -0.44 -8.85
CA ALA A 82 0.98 -1.83 -8.41
C ALA A 82 0.49 -2.81 -9.48
N ARG A 83 -0.73 -2.60 -9.98
CA ARG A 83 -1.34 -3.45 -11.00
C ARG A 83 -0.54 -3.43 -12.31
N LYS A 84 -0.04 -2.26 -12.72
CA LYS A 84 0.81 -2.14 -13.91
C LYS A 84 2.09 -2.98 -13.76
N GLN A 85 2.80 -2.84 -12.63
CA GLN A 85 4.05 -3.56 -12.39
C GLN A 85 3.84 -5.08 -12.34
N VAL A 86 2.77 -5.53 -11.68
CA VAL A 86 2.41 -6.95 -11.64
C VAL A 86 2.06 -7.45 -13.04
N ALA A 87 1.22 -6.73 -13.79
CA ALA A 87 0.87 -7.11 -15.15
C ALA A 87 2.11 -7.19 -16.07
N GLU A 88 3.02 -6.21 -15.96
CA GLU A 88 4.27 -6.19 -16.73
C GLU A 88 5.16 -7.39 -16.40
N ALA A 89 5.29 -7.74 -15.11
CA ALA A 89 6.05 -8.90 -14.69
C ALA A 89 5.45 -10.21 -15.21
N LEU A 90 4.13 -10.36 -15.12
CA LEU A 90 3.41 -11.54 -15.61
C LEU A 90 3.54 -11.70 -17.13
N VAL A 91 3.33 -10.62 -17.90
CA VAL A 91 3.37 -10.67 -19.37
C VAL A 91 4.80 -10.89 -19.89
N SER A 92 5.81 -10.30 -19.23
CA SER A 92 7.21 -10.40 -19.67
C SER A 92 7.94 -11.65 -19.14
N GLY A 93 7.32 -12.41 -18.23
CA GLY A 93 7.96 -13.54 -17.55
C GLY A 93 9.09 -13.11 -16.59
N ASN A 94 8.94 -11.95 -15.94
CA ASN A 94 9.88 -11.48 -14.93
C ASN A 94 9.50 -11.99 -13.54
N GLY A 95 10.49 -12.09 -12.64
CA GLY A 95 10.21 -12.25 -11.22
C GLY A 95 9.62 -10.98 -10.59
N ILE A 96 9.03 -11.12 -9.42
CA ILE A 96 8.52 -9.99 -8.61
C ILE A 96 9.26 -10.01 -7.28
N THR A 97 9.83 -8.87 -6.91
CA THR A 97 10.33 -8.64 -5.55
C THR A 97 9.40 -7.68 -4.83
N ILE A 98 9.17 -7.90 -3.53
CA ILE A 98 8.36 -7.03 -2.68
C ILE A 98 9.26 -6.39 -1.65
N ASP A 99 9.66 -5.14 -1.91
CA ASP A 99 10.64 -4.42 -1.11
C ASP A 99 10.52 -2.91 -1.26
N GLY A 100 11.08 -2.16 -0.31
CA GLY A 100 11.14 -0.71 -0.31
C GLY A 100 9.79 -0.01 -0.14
N GLY A 101 9.74 1.25 -0.56
CA GLY A 101 8.63 2.17 -0.32
C GLY A 101 8.77 2.97 0.98
N ASN A 102 7.83 3.87 1.23
CA ASN A 102 7.80 4.69 2.45
C ASN A 102 6.56 4.33 3.27
N TYR A 103 6.74 3.40 4.20
CA TYR A 103 5.65 2.81 4.98
C TYR A 103 6.00 2.63 6.45
N GLU A 104 4.96 2.46 7.26
CA GLU A 104 5.04 2.05 8.65
C GLU A 104 4.15 0.84 8.89
N ILE A 105 4.67 -0.14 9.63
CA ILE A 105 3.87 -1.27 10.07
C ILE A 105 2.93 -0.80 11.18
N ALA A 106 1.64 -1.13 11.01
CA ALA A 106 0.59 -0.83 11.96
C ALA A 106 0.94 -1.35 13.36
N ARG A 107 0.73 -0.52 14.39
CA ARG A 107 0.88 -0.90 15.80
C ARG A 107 -0.43 -1.29 16.47
N GLU A 108 -1.56 -0.93 15.86
CA GLU A 108 -2.91 -1.23 16.34
C GLU A 108 -3.83 -1.62 15.18
N CYS A 109 -4.95 -2.27 15.50
CA CYS A 109 -5.97 -2.67 14.53
C CYS A 109 -6.55 -1.47 13.78
N CYS A 110 -6.96 -1.68 12.52
CA CYS A 110 -7.72 -0.69 11.77
C CYS A 110 -9.07 -0.49 12.49
N LYS A 111 -9.29 0.67 13.12
CA LYS A 111 -10.57 1.05 13.78
C LYS A 111 -11.68 1.34 12.76
N ALA A 112 -11.73 0.57 11.69
CA ALA A 112 -12.57 0.73 10.51
C ALA A 112 -13.90 -0.02 10.70
N LYS A 113 -14.97 0.40 10.02
CA LYS A 113 -16.30 -0.23 10.17
C LYS A 113 -16.31 -1.67 9.68
N LYS A 114 -15.54 -1.96 8.63
CA LYS A 114 -15.27 -3.32 8.15
C LYS A 114 -13.91 -3.78 8.70
N GLN A 115 -13.85 -4.99 9.24
CA GLN A 115 -12.58 -5.57 9.67
C GLN A 115 -11.82 -6.13 8.46
N CYS A 116 -10.49 -6.09 8.49
CA CYS A 116 -9.69 -6.80 7.49
C CYS A 116 -9.90 -8.31 7.68
N LYS A 117 -10.03 -9.06 6.58
CA LYS A 117 -10.31 -10.51 6.63
C LYS A 117 -9.22 -11.29 7.37
N ALA A 118 -7.97 -10.84 7.27
CA ALA A 118 -6.81 -11.44 7.91
C ALA A 118 -6.07 -10.40 8.77
N CYS A 119 -6.76 -9.78 9.74
CA CYS A 119 -6.12 -8.82 10.64
C CYS A 119 -5.31 -9.54 11.73
N ARG A 120 -3.98 -9.38 11.72
CA ARG A 120 -3.09 -9.97 12.75
C ARG A 120 -3.48 -9.62 14.20
N PHE A 121 -4.07 -8.45 14.41
CA PHE A 121 -4.51 -7.98 15.73
C PHE A 121 -5.76 -8.69 16.26
N LEU A 122 -6.60 -9.22 15.37
CA LEU A 122 -7.84 -9.91 15.74
C LEU A 122 -7.67 -11.43 15.75
N ASN A 123 -6.67 -11.95 15.05
CA ASN A 123 -6.38 -13.38 15.01
C ASN A 123 -5.68 -13.90 16.28
N ASN A 124 -5.05 -13.02 17.07
CA ASN A 124 -4.38 -13.39 18.33
C ASN A 124 -5.33 -13.61 19.52
N THR A 125 -6.59 -13.16 19.47
CA THR A 125 -7.53 -13.32 20.60
C THR A 125 -8.20 -14.70 20.65
N LYS A 126 -7.92 -15.61 19.71
CA LYS A 126 -8.41 -17.00 19.75
C LYS A 126 -7.47 -17.98 20.44
N GLY A 127 -6.35 -17.51 21.00
CA GLY A 127 -5.30 -18.32 21.62
C GLY A 127 -5.34 -18.45 23.14
N ASP A 128 -6.10 -17.60 23.85
CA ASP A 128 -5.96 -17.46 25.31
C ASP A 128 -7.14 -18.00 26.15
N ASP A 129 -8.16 -18.61 25.53
CA ASP A 129 -9.33 -19.18 26.23
C ASP A 129 -9.35 -20.72 26.20
N LYS A 130 -8.25 -21.37 26.61
CA LYS A 130 -8.24 -22.80 27.00
C LYS A 130 -7.25 -23.04 28.13
N ASN A 131 -7.63 -22.68 29.35
CA ASN A 131 -7.15 -23.29 30.59
C ASN A 131 -8.11 -22.86 31.72
N GLU A 132 -9.23 -23.57 31.82
CA GLU A 132 -9.93 -23.82 33.08
C GLU A 132 -10.35 -25.29 33.12
#